data_AF-A0AAJ2Q4A5-F1
#
_entry.id   AF-A0AAJ2Q4A5-F1
#
_cell.length_a   1.000
_cell.length_b   1.000
_cell.length_c   1.000
_cell.angle_alpha   90.00
_cell.angle_beta   90.00
_cell.angle_gamma   90.00
#
_symmetry.space_group_name_H-M   'P 1'
#
loop_
_entity.id
_entity.type
_entity.pdbx_description
1 polymer ?
#
loop_
_entity_poly.entity_id
_entity_poly.type
_entity_poly.pdbx_seq_one_letter_code
_entity_poly.pdbx_strand_id
1 'polypeptide(L)'
;MLLTTGQAAEELGCAITTYRRLIRAGVLPGLSRRGVRVMTPLWVVQALQKRAPAPVDRLDADLLGVLRVDAARQVQDNDRNWAGYAAGLGPDDLLKGLRGWWRCDAASVAAGGVLPVTVSGYVVAVLTGLDRWEKGDGGRHAFPDAVLAGHITDLATPVKHLTAPQQNDRDIANLLLGTRLPSQSSGAIAYVSTRSSSAN
;
A
#
# COMPACT_ATOMS: atom_id res chain seq x y z
N MET A 1 0.89 -20.56 18.87
CA MET A 1 2.30 -20.71 18.41
C MET A 1 2.86 -19.34 18.00
N LEU A 2 4.11 -19.05 18.34
CA LEU A 2 4.83 -17.83 17.94
C LEU A 2 5.98 -18.19 17.00
N LEU A 3 6.14 -17.43 15.92
CA LEU A 3 7.18 -17.60 14.92
C LEU A 3 8.23 -16.48 15.04
N THR A 4 9.50 -16.81 14.85
CA THR A 4 10.52 -15.78 14.61
C THR A 4 10.28 -15.11 13.26
N THR A 5 10.87 -13.93 13.03
CA THR A 5 10.79 -13.25 11.72
C THR A 5 11.21 -14.14 10.55
N GLY A 6 12.23 -14.99 10.72
CA GLY A 6 12.67 -15.93 9.68
C GLY A 6 11.60 -16.97 9.34
N GLN A 7 11.08 -17.65 10.37
CA GLN A 7 10.01 -18.64 10.22
C GLN A 7 8.73 -18.03 9.66
N ALA A 8 8.37 -16.81 10.09
CA ALA A 8 7.18 -16.13 9.59
C ALA A 8 7.32 -15.72 8.11
N ALA A 9 8.52 -15.33 7.68
CA ALA A 9 8.81 -15.01 6.28
C ALA A 9 8.77 -16.27 5.40
N GLU A 10 9.37 -17.37 5.88
CA GLU A 10 9.35 -18.69 5.24
C GLU A 10 7.91 -19.20 5.09
N GLU A 11 7.15 -19.19 6.18
CA GLU A 11 5.72 -19.56 6.19
C GLU A 11 4.94 -18.69 5.19
N LEU A 12 5.15 -17.37 5.15
CA LEU A 12 4.49 -16.49 4.18
C LEU A 12 4.97 -16.69 2.73
N GLY A 13 6.06 -17.42 2.50
CA GLY A 13 6.68 -17.60 1.19
C GLY A 13 7.32 -16.31 0.65
N CYS A 14 7.95 -15.51 1.51
CA CYS A 14 8.57 -14.25 1.11
C CYS A 14 9.97 -14.04 1.72
N ALA A 15 10.73 -13.09 1.18
CA ALA A 15 12.02 -12.71 1.74
C ALA A 15 11.87 -12.12 3.16
N ILE A 16 12.84 -12.39 4.04
CA ILE A 16 12.88 -11.84 5.41
C ILE A 16 12.78 -10.31 5.41
N THR A 17 13.40 -9.65 4.42
CA THR A 17 13.33 -8.18 4.27
C THR A 17 11.91 -7.71 3.99
N THR A 18 11.18 -8.38 3.09
CA THR A 18 9.76 -8.14 2.80
C THR A 18 8.89 -8.27 4.04
N TYR A 19 9.10 -9.31 4.85
CA TYR A 19 8.37 -9.49 6.10
C TYR A 19 8.73 -8.42 7.15
N ARG A 20 10.01 -8.04 7.24
CA ARG A 20 10.45 -6.94 8.12
C ARG A 20 9.80 -5.60 7.76
N ARG A 21 9.47 -5.34 6.49
CA ARG A 21 8.72 -4.13 6.11
C ARG A 21 7.32 -4.12 6.71
N LEU A 22 6.62 -5.26 6.72
CA LEU A 22 5.30 -5.39 7.35
C LEU A 22 5.37 -5.13 8.87
N ILE A 23 6.40 -5.66 9.54
CA ILE A 23 6.65 -5.36 10.96
C ILE A 23 6.87 -3.86 11.18
N ARG A 24 7.76 -3.24 10.38
CA ARG A 24 8.11 -1.82 10.53
C ARG A 24 6.96 -0.87 10.19
N ALA A 25 6.10 -1.25 9.25
CA ALA A 25 4.89 -0.53 8.92
C ALA A 25 3.83 -0.61 10.03
N GLY A 26 4.00 -1.47 11.02
CA GLY A 26 3.11 -1.58 12.17
C GLY A 26 1.76 -2.24 11.86
N VAL A 27 1.63 -2.93 10.73
CA VAL A 27 0.35 -3.50 10.25
C VAL A 27 0.06 -4.92 10.78
N LEU A 28 0.94 -5.47 11.64
CA LEU A 28 0.80 -6.82 12.17
C LEU A 28 0.43 -6.74 13.67
N PRO A 29 -0.71 -7.31 14.09
CA PRO A 29 -1.15 -7.26 15.49
C PRO A 29 -0.42 -8.30 16.34
N GLY A 30 -0.41 -8.07 17.66
CA GLY A 30 0.03 -9.08 18.64
C GLY A 30 1.50 -9.46 18.57
N LEU A 31 2.35 -8.63 17.95
CA LEU A 31 3.79 -8.84 17.96
C LEU A 31 4.33 -8.78 19.39
N SER A 32 5.26 -9.68 19.69
CA SER A 32 5.96 -9.70 20.98
C SER A 32 7.47 -9.71 20.74
N ARG A 33 8.25 -9.44 21.80
CA ARG A 33 9.71 -9.48 21.75
C ARG A 33 10.24 -10.55 22.70
N ARG A 34 11.26 -11.27 22.26
CA ARG A 34 12.10 -12.15 23.10
C ARG A 34 13.55 -11.74 22.88
N GLY A 35 14.07 -10.90 23.78
CA GLY A 35 15.33 -10.18 23.56
C GLY A 35 15.23 -9.30 22.32
N VAL A 36 16.18 -9.45 21.39
CA VAL A 36 16.20 -8.72 20.11
C VAL A 36 15.27 -9.30 19.03
N ARG A 37 14.66 -10.46 19.27
CA ARG A 37 13.82 -11.14 18.28
C ARG A 37 12.38 -10.66 18.37
N VAL A 38 11.83 -10.26 17.22
CA VAL A 38 10.38 -10.03 17.07
C VAL A 38 9.72 -11.37 16.77
N MET A 39 8.66 -11.65 17.53
CA MET A 39 7.88 -12.87 17.46
C MET A 39 6.48 -12.55 16.93
N THR A 40 6.06 -13.22 15.86
CA THR A 40 4.74 -13.08 15.26
C THR A 40 3.85 -14.25 15.66
N PRO A 41 2.58 -14.03 16.08
CA PRO A 41 1.61 -15.12 16.15
C PRO A 41 1.43 -15.85 14.81
N LEU A 42 1.40 -17.19 14.83
CA LEU A 42 1.18 -17.99 13.62
C LEU A 42 -0.08 -17.57 12.86
N TRP A 43 -1.17 -17.31 13.58
CA TRP A 43 -2.46 -16.95 12.99
C TRP A 43 -2.37 -15.67 12.15
N VAL A 44 -1.49 -14.73 12.50
CA VAL A 44 -1.26 -13.50 11.72
C VAL A 44 -0.69 -13.86 10.34
N VAL A 45 0.32 -14.74 10.30
CA VAL A 45 0.92 -15.17 9.04
C VAL A 45 -0.08 -15.93 8.16
N GLN A 46 -0.87 -16.81 8.77
CA GLN A 46 -1.93 -17.55 8.08
C GLN A 46 -3.03 -16.62 7.56
N ALA A 47 -3.39 -15.58 8.32
CA ALA A 47 -4.37 -14.59 7.87
C ALA A 47 -3.88 -13.79 6.66
N LEU A 48 -2.58 -13.46 6.64
CA LEU A 48 -1.91 -12.80 5.52
C LEU A 48 -1.88 -13.69 4.26
N GLN A 49 -1.48 -14.95 4.38
CA GLN A 49 -1.48 -15.92 3.27
C GLN A 49 -2.86 -16.01 2.60
N LYS A 50 -3.92 -16.03 3.42
CA LYS A 50 -5.33 -16.18 2.99
C LYS A 50 -5.96 -14.88 2.47
N ARG A 51 -5.25 -13.74 2.44
CA ARG A 51 -5.80 -12.51 1.87
C ARG A 51 -6.11 -12.70 0.40
N ALA A 52 -7.32 -12.33 0.01
CA ALA A 52 -7.76 -12.42 -1.38
C ALA A 52 -6.90 -11.54 -2.30
N PRO A 53 -6.68 -11.94 -3.56
CA PRO A 53 -6.19 -11.04 -4.59
C PRO A 53 -7.09 -9.79 -4.70
N ALA A 54 -6.49 -8.65 -5.01
CA ALA A 54 -7.23 -7.43 -5.27
C ALA A 54 -8.12 -7.61 -6.51
N PRO A 55 -9.43 -7.36 -6.43
CA PRO A 55 -10.35 -7.51 -7.56
C PRO A 55 -10.27 -6.28 -8.48
N VAL A 56 -9.10 -6.09 -9.10
CA VAL A 56 -8.80 -4.94 -9.97
C VAL A 56 -9.61 -4.95 -11.26
N ASP A 57 -10.18 -6.09 -11.64
CA ASP A 57 -11.11 -6.29 -12.75
C ASP A 57 -12.45 -5.58 -12.55
N ARG A 58 -12.76 -5.17 -11.32
CA ARG A 58 -13.98 -4.42 -10.98
C ARG A 58 -13.78 -2.90 -11.02
N LEU A 59 -12.58 -2.43 -11.36
CA LEU A 59 -12.29 -1.01 -11.50
C LEU A 59 -12.55 -0.57 -12.94
N ASP A 60 -13.11 0.62 -13.12
CA ASP A 60 -13.36 1.23 -14.42
C ASP A 60 -12.10 1.92 -14.96
N ALA A 61 -11.05 1.14 -15.16
CA ALA A 61 -9.76 1.57 -15.69
C ALA A 61 -9.10 0.38 -16.38
N ASP A 62 -8.30 0.60 -17.41
CA ASP A 62 -7.60 -0.48 -18.14
C ASP A 62 -6.23 -0.82 -17.56
N LEU A 63 -5.58 0.21 -17.02
CA LEU A 63 -4.25 0.13 -16.45
C LEU A 63 -4.30 0.86 -15.11
N LEU A 64 -3.90 0.17 -14.05
CA LEU A 64 -3.90 0.70 -12.71
C LEU A 64 -2.46 0.94 -12.25
N GLY A 65 -2.16 2.19 -11.89
CA GLY A 65 -0.92 2.51 -11.17
C GLY A 65 -0.97 1.97 -9.75
N VAL A 66 0.12 1.38 -9.26
CA VAL A 66 0.24 0.84 -7.90
C VAL A 66 1.47 1.45 -7.25
N LEU A 67 1.27 2.24 -6.18
CA LEU A 67 2.37 2.82 -5.42
C LEU A 67 2.92 1.80 -4.44
N ARG A 68 4.20 1.47 -4.55
CA ARG A 68 4.90 0.56 -3.63
C ARG A 68 5.75 1.38 -2.68
N VAL A 69 5.51 1.20 -1.39
CA VAL A 69 6.22 1.94 -0.34
C VAL A 69 6.90 1.01 0.64
N ASP A 70 7.91 1.55 1.32
CA ASP A 70 8.46 0.96 2.54
C ASP A 70 7.72 1.52 3.76
N ALA A 71 8.07 1.01 4.94
CA ALA A 71 7.64 1.59 6.20
C ALA A 71 8.02 3.07 6.27
N ALA A 72 7.12 3.88 6.83
CA ALA A 72 7.31 5.31 6.95
C ALA A 72 8.60 5.63 7.70
N ARG A 73 9.35 6.60 7.16
CA ARG A 73 10.54 7.18 7.78
C ARG A 73 10.41 8.69 7.79
N GLN A 74 11.02 9.33 8.78
CA GLN A 74 11.10 10.78 8.82
C GLN A 74 11.95 11.29 7.66
N VAL A 75 11.52 12.39 7.06
CA VAL A 75 12.24 13.11 6.00
C VAL A 75 12.21 14.60 6.33
N GLN A 76 13.27 15.31 5.95
CA GLN A 76 13.30 16.77 5.98
C GLN A 76 12.91 17.26 4.58
N ASP A 77 11.64 17.58 4.42
CA ASP A 77 11.02 18.05 3.19
C ASP A 77 10.00 19.13 3.60
N ASN A 78 9.91 20.23 2.85
CA ASN A 78 9.11 21.39 3.27
C ASN A 78 7.62 21.05 3.41
N ASP A 79 7.14 20.08 2.65
CA ASP A 79 5.72 19.74 2.55
C ASP A 79 5.32 18.44 3.27
N ARG A 80 6.29 17.68 3.81
CA ARG A 80 6.02 16.42 4.51
C ARG A 80 7.09 16.07 5.55
N ASN A 81 6.63 15.51 6.66
CA ASN A 81 7.51 14.99 7.71
C ASN A 81 7.86 13.51 7.50
N TRP A 82 7.09 12.80 6.67
CA TRP A 82 7.17 11.35 6.49
C TRP A 82 7.18 10.95 5.02
N ALA A 83 7.93 9.89 4.71
CA ALA A 83 7.86 9.21 3.41
C ALA A 83 7.64 7.71 3.64
N GLY A 84 6.60 7.15 3.01
CA GLY A 84 6.20 5.74 3.16
C GLY A 84 4.93 5.57 3.98
N TYR A 85 4.69 4.35 4.48
CA TYR A 85 3.47 4.01 5.22
C TYR A 85 3.75 3.50 6.63
N ALA A 86 3.00 3.97 7.62
CA ALA A 86 2.91 3.32 8.91
C ALA A 86 1.49 3.42 9.48
N ALA A 87 1.00 2.32 10.05
CA ALA A 87 -0.33 2.21 10.64
C ALA A 87 -0.58 3.23 11.77
N GLY A 88 0.47 3.72 12.42
CA GLY A 88 0.37 4.71 13.49
C GLY A 88 0.30 6.16 13.01
N LEU A 89 0.43 6.45 11.70
CA LEU A 89 0.33 7.81 11.18
C LEU A 89 -1.12 8.23 10.99
N GLY A 90 -1.40 9.50 11.28
CA GLY A 90 -2.70 10.10 11.01
C GLY A 90 -2.98 10.26 9.50
N PRO A 91 -4.25 10.39 9.08
CA PRO A 91 -4.64 10.54 7.68
C PRO A 91 -3.89 11.63 6.92
N ASP A 92 -3.67 12.79 7.55
CA ASP A 92 -2.99 13.93 6.91
C ASP A 92 -1.51 13.65 6.63
N ASP A 93 -0.82 13.01 7.58
CA ASP A 93 0.59 12.62 7.42
C ASP A 93 0.74 11.51 6.37
N LEU A 94 -0.18 10.55 6.35
CA LEU A 94 -0.24 9.53 5.30
C LEU A 94 -0.44 10.18 3.93
N LEU A 95 -1.42 11.08 3.78
CA LEU A 95 -1.68 11.73 2.51
C LEU A 95 -0.46 12.51 2.03
N LYS A 96 0.14 13.37 2.88
CA LYS A 96 1.33 14.15 2.54
C LYS A 96 2.52 13.25 2.16
N GLY A 97 2.68 12.11 2.86
CA GLY A 97 3.76 11.17 2.59
C GLY A 97 3.58 10.34 1.30
N LEU A 98 2.34 10.15 0.85
CA LEU A 98 2.00 9.25 -0.25
C LEU A 98 1.66 9.96 -1.57
N ARG A 99 1.20 11.22 -1.53
CA ARG A 99 0.69 11.93 -2.70
C ARG A 99 1.71 12.28 -3.78
N GLY A 100 3.02 12.10 -3.55
CA GLY A 100 3.94 12.47 -4.63
C GLY A 100 5.44 12.44 -4.42
N TRP A 101 6.03 13.02 -5.47
CA TRP A 101 7.42 12.99 -5.90
C TRP A 101 7.89 11.60 -6.35
N TRP A 102 7.04 10.94 -7.13
CA TRP A 102 7.28 9.59 -7.67
C TRP A 102 7.67 9.66 -9.15
N ARG A 103 8.67 8.86 -9.54
CA ARG A 103 8.90 8.60 -10.97
C ARG A 103 7.80 7.67 -11.48
N CYS A 104 7.03 8.17 -12.44
CA CYS A 104 5.91 7.47 -13.05
C CYS A 104 5.52 8.13 -14.38
N ASP A 105 4.63 7.48 -15.12
CA ASP A 105 3.84 8.08 -16.17
C ASP A 105 2.58 8.65 -15.52
N ALA A 106 2.57 9.96 -15.29
CA ALA A 106 1.48 10.62 -14.58
C ALA A 106 0.16 10.56 -15.35
N ALA A 107 0.20 10.51 -16.69
CA ALA A 107 -1.01 10.41 -17.50
C ALA A 107 -1.69 9.04 -17.29
N SER A 108 -0.91 7.96 -17.25
CA SER A 108 -1.44 6.63 -16.93
C SER A 108 -1.99 6.53 -15.50
N VAL A 109 -1.33 7.16 -14.52
CA VAL A 109 -1.84 7.20 -13.13
C VAL A 109 -3.15 7.98 -13.04
N ALA A 110 -3.22 9.15 -13.69
CA ALA A 110 -4.42 9.97 -13.72
C ALA A 110 -5.58 9.24 -14.43
N ALA A 111 -5.32 8.63 -15.59
CA ALA A 111 -6.32 7.85 -16.33
C ALA A 111 -6.87 6.65 -15.55
N GLY A 112 -6.08 6.08 -14.63
CA GLY A 112 -6.54 5.01 -13.75
C GLY A 112 -7.46 5.49 -12.62
N GLY A 113 -7.48 6.78 -12.29
CA GLY A 113 -8.34 7.41 -11.27
C GLY A 113 -8.10 6.99 -9.81
N VAL A 114 -7.42 5.86 -9.60
CA VAL A 114 -7.17 5.21 -8.31
C VAL A 114 -5.71 4.79 -8.24
N LEU A 115 -5.07 5.01 -7.09
CA LEU A 115 -3.70 4.60 -6.82
C LEU A 115 -3.66 3.79 -5.51
N PRO A 116 -3.74 2.45 -5.59
CA PRO A 116 -3.53 1.59 -4.43
C PRO A 116 -2.09 1.70 -3.96
N VAL A 117 -1.92 1.86 -2.66
CA VAL A 117 -0.63 1.94 -1.98
C VAL A 117 -0.37 0.60 -1.30
N THR A 118 0.79 0.02 -1.57
CA THR A 118 1.16 -1.31 -1.09
C THR A 118 2.41 -1.31 -0.22
N VAL A 119 2.36 -2.08 0.87
CA VAL A 119 3.55 -2.53 1.60
C VAL A 119 3.67 -4.02 1.39
N SER A 120 4.81 -4.45 0.82
CA SER A 120 5.09 -5.87 0.58
C SER A 120 3.98 -6.60 -0.20
N GLY A 121 3.31 -5.90 -1.13
CA GLY A 121 2.26 -6.46 -1.98
C GLY A 121 0.87 -6.52 -1.35
N TYR A 122 0.67 -5.94 -0.17
CA TYR A 122 -0.66 -5.78 0.44
C TYR A 122 -1.12 -4.33 0.34
N VAL A 123 -2.37 -4.11 -0.08
CA VAL A 123 -2.94 -2.77 -0.18
C VAL A 123 -3.22 -2.23 1.21
N VAL A 124 -2.48 -1.21 1.61
CA VAL A 124 -2.55 -0.58 2.95
C VAL A 124 -3.22 0.79 2.93
N ALA A 125 -3.25 1.46 1.79
CA ALA A 125 -3.97 2.71 1.57
C ALA A 125 -4.44 2.81 0.11
N VAL A 126 -5.40 3.69 -0.16
CA VAL A 126 -5.90 3.97 -1.51
C VAL A 126 -5.99 5.49 -1.67
N LEU A 127 -5.41 6.00 -2.75
CA LEU A 127 -5.55 7.40 -3.16
C LEU A 127 -6.49 7.52 -4.37
N THR A 128 -7.28 8.59 -4.41
CA THR A 128 -8.11 9.03 -5.55
C THR A 128 -7.82 10.51 -5.85
N GLY A 129 -8.55 11.16 -6.78
CA GLY A 129 -8.35 12.59 -7.09
C GLY A 129 -7.02 12.87 -7.80
N LEU A 130 -6.67 12.05 -8.79
CA LEU A 130 -5.34 12.02 -9.42
C LEU A 130 -5.29 12.79 -10.75
N ASP A 131 -6.37 13.50 -11.11
CA ASP A 131 -6.56 14.12 -12.42
C ASP A 131 -5.55 15.23 -12.71
N ARG A 132 -5.11 15.94 -11.66
CA ARG A 132 -4.11 17.00 -11.73
C ARG A 132 -2.80 16.52 -11.13
N TRP A 133 -1.70 16.76 -11.85
CA TRP A 133 -0.36 16.49 -11.37
C TRP A 133 0.59 17.66 -11.63
N GLU A 134 1.65 17.70 -10.82
CA GLU A 134 2.77 18.60 -10.96
C GLU A 134 4.01 17.80 -11.43
N LYS A 135 4.89 18.47 -12.17
CA LYS A 135 6.16 17.89 -12.61
C LYS A 135 7.31 18.57 -11.88
N GLY A 136 8.08 17.79 -11.14
CA GLY A 136 9.30 18.22 -10.47
C GLY A 136 10.55 17.68 -11.16
N ASP A 137 11.67 17.79 -10.45
CA ASP A 137 12.98 17.40 -10.97
C ASP A 137 13.10 15.88 -11.21
N GLY A 138 13.93 15.52 -12.19
CA GLY A 138 14.30 14.13 -12.46
C GLY A 138 13.14 13.22 -12.86
N GLY A 139 12.10 13.79 -13.49
CA GLY A 139 10.92 13.08 -13.99
C GLY A 139 9.97 12.61 -12.89
N ARG A 140 9.94 13.32 -11.76
CA ARG A 140 9.05 13.01 -10.64
C ARG A 140 7.76 13.81 -10.73
N HIS A 141 6.68 13.17 -10.30
CA HIS A 141 5.36 13.75 -10.31
C HIS A 141 4.73 13.72 -8.92
N ALA A 142 3.92 14.72 -8.62
CA ALA A 142 3.09 14.80 -7.43
C ALA A 142 1.63 15.05 -7.82
N PHE A 143 0.71 14.52 -7.03
CA PHE A 143 -0.74 14.64 -7.22
C PHE A 143 -1.29 15.51 -6.09
N PRO A 144 -1.26 16.85 -6.23
CA PRO A 144 -1.57 17.77 -5.12
C PRO A 144 -3.00 17.64 -4.60
N ASP A 145 -3.92 17.28 -5.49
CA ASP A 145 -5.36 17.15 -5.21
C ASP A 145 -5.74 15.72 -4.81
N ALA A 146 -4.76 14.84 -4.62
CA ALA A 146 -4.99 13.47 -4.19
C ALA A 146 -5.76 13.44 -2.87
N VAL A 147 -6.71 12.52 -2.79
CA VAL A 147 -7.52 12.26 -1.59
C VAL A 147 -7.14 10.90 -1.04
N LEU A 148 -6.88 10.82 0.27
CA LEU A 148 -6.78 9.53 0.93
C LEU A 148 -8.20 8.95 1.05
N ALA A 149 -8.54 7.98 0.20
CA ALA A 149 -9.85 7.36 0.20
C ALA A 149 -10.04 6.42 1.40
N GLY A 150 -8.96 5.74 1.79
CA GLY A 150 -8.88 5.02 3.06
C GLY A 150 -7.55 4.32 3.30
N HIS A 151 -7.38 3.76 4.50
CA HIS A 151 -6.17 3.05 4.92
C HIS A 151 -6.47 1.95 5.97
N ILE A 152 -5.50 1.08 6.28
CA ILE A 152 -5.64 0.03 7.29
C ILE A 152 -4.62 0.11 8.43
N THR A 153 -5.05 -0.19 9.64
CA THR A 153 -4.13 -0.25 10.80
C THR A 153 -3.69 -1.67 11.15
N ASP A 154 -4.41 -2.67 10.68
CA ASP A 154 -4.15 -4.10 10.87
C ASP A 154 -4.37 -4.81 9.53
N LEU A 155 -3.47 -5.72 9.15
CA LEU A 155 -3.57 -6.51 7.91
C LEU A 155 -4.08 -7.94 8.14
N ALA A 156 -3.92 -8.49 9.34
CA ALA A 156 -4.40 -9.83 9.68
C ALA A 156 -5.92 -9.83 9.87
N THR A 157 -6.43 -8.80 10.54
CA THR A 157 -7.86 -8.49 10.66
C THR A 157 -8.09 -7.07 10.16
N PRO A 158 -8.28 -6.86 8.84
CA PRO A 158 -8.32 -5.53 8.24
C PRO A 158 -9.24 -4.53 8.95
N VAL A 159 -8.65 -3.65 9.75
CA VAL A 159 -9.32 -2.49 10.33
C VAL A 159 -9.20 -1.36 9.32
N LYS A 160 -10.28 -1.12 8.57
CA LYS A 160 -10.32 -0.11 7.50
C LYS A 160 -10.83 1.22 8.04
N HIS A 161 -10.11 2.28 7.73
CA HIS A 161 -10.51 3.66 7.96
C HIS A 161 -10.82 4.29 6.61
N LEU A 162 -12.10 4.47 6.30
CA LEU A 162 -12.57 5.11 5.07
C LEU A 162 -12.69 6.61 5.31
N THR A 163 -11.94 7.40 4.57
CA THR A 163 -11.75 8.84 4.81
C THR A 163 -12.22 9.72 3.66
N ALA A 164 -12.47 9.14 2.48
CA ALA A 164 -12.96 9.89 1.32
C ALA A 164 -14.33 10.54 1.59
N PRO A 165 -14.58 11.77 1.09
CA PRO A 165 -15.88 12.43 1.17
C PRO A 165 -16.91 11.80 0.23
N GLN A 166 -16.49 11.35 -0.96
CA GLN A 166 -17.36 10.74 -1.96
C GLN A 166 -17.60 9.26 -1.66
N GLN A 167 -18.83 8.78 -1.88
CA GLN A 167 -19.19 7.38 -1.62
C GLN A 167 -18.45 6.40 -2.54
N ASN A 168 -18.33 6.74 -3.83
CA ASN A 168 -17.64 5.89 -4.80
C ASN A 168 -16.19 5.61 -4.39
N ASP A 169 -15.45 6.64 -3.96
CA ASP A 169 -14.08 6.50 -3.47
C ASP A 169 -13.99 5.62 -2.21
N ARG A 170 -14.97 5.72 -1.30
CA ARG A 170 -15.05 4.85 -0.13
C ARG A 170 -15.31 3.40 -0.52
N ASP A 171 -16.16 3.16 -1.53
CA ASP A 171 -16.48 1.83 -2.01
C ASP A 171 -15.26 1.17 -2.67
N ILE A 172 -14.51 1.93 -3.48
CA ILE A 172 -13.23 1.50 -4.07
C ILE A 172 -12.20 1.20 -2.98
N ALA A 173 -12.03 2.09 -1.99
CA ALA A 173 -11.13 1.84 -0.88
C ALA A 173 -11.55 0.59 -0.09
N ASN A 174 -12.84 0.42 0.20
CA ASN A 174 -13.34 -0.77 0.87
C ASN A 174 -13.11 -2.04 0.05
N LEU A 175 -13.23 -1.98 -1.28
CA LEU A 175 -12.97 -3.09 -2.17
C LEU A 175 -11.50 -3.56 -2.12
N LEU A 176 -10.55 -2.61 -2.08
CA LEU A 176 -9.13 -2.89 -2.26
C LEU A 176 -8.35 -3.08 -0.93
N LEU A 177 -8.71 -2.37 0.14
CA LEU A 177 -7.93 -2.36 1.37
C LEU A 177 -7.82 -3.77 2.02
N GLY A 178 -6.58 -4.17 2.33
CA GLY A 178 -6.24 -5.46 2.92
C GLY A 178 -6.11 -6.61 1.92
N THR A 179 -6.32 -6.37 0.62
CA THR A 179 -6.12 -7.37 -0.43
C THR A 179 -4.66 -7.50 -0.85
N ARG A 180 -4.34 -8.58 -1.58
CA ARG A 180 -3.03 -8.81 -2.18
C ARG A 180 -2.99 -8.25 -3.58
N LEU A 181 -2.06 -7.34 -3.83
CA LEU A 181 -1.78 -6.78 -5.14
C LEU A 181 -0.27 -6.84 -5.41
N PRO A 182 0.27 -8.00 -5.80
CA PRO A 182 1.67 -8.11 -6.18
C PRO A 182 1.91 -7.33 -7.47
N SER A 183 2.96 -6.52 -7.50
CA SER A 183 3.34 -5.77 -8.71
C SER A 183 4.86 -5.78 -8.91
N GLN A 184 5.27 -6.13 -10.13
CA GLN A 184 6.67 -6.16 -10.55
C GLN A 184 7.02 -4.84 -11.24
N SER A 185 8.06 -4.16 -10.74
CA SER A 185 8.63 -2.93 -11.32
C SER A 185 9.96 -2.65 -10.64
N SER A 186 10.83 -1.85 -11.26
CA SER A 186 12.04 -1.30 -10.63
C SER A 186 11.77 0.06 -9.94
N GLY A 187 10.65 0.73 -10.23
CA GLY A 187 10.29 2.06 -9.72
C GLY A 187 9.29 2.06 -8.56
N ALA A 188 9.03 3.22 -7.95
CA ALA A 188 8.06 3.33 -6.85
C ALA A 188 6.64 2.97 -7.32
N ILE A 189 6.26 3.40 -8.53
CA ILE A 189 4.98 3.05 -9.15
C ILE A 189 5.20 1.87 -10.12
N ALA A 190 4.36 0.86 -9.96
CA ALA A 190 4.19 -0.25 -10.89
C ALA A 190 2.85 -0.11 -11.62
N TYR A 191 2.66 -0.86 -12.70
CA TYR A 191 1.39 -0.87 -13.44
C TYR A 191 0.86 -2.29 -13.56
N VAL A 192 -0.43 -2.45 -13.35
CA VAL A 192 -1.13 -3.72 -13.50
C VAL A 192 -2.29 -3.56 -14.48
N SER A 193 -2.45 -4.51 -15.40
CA SER A 193 -3.64 -4.60 -16.23
C SER A 193 -4.81 -5.01 -15.34
N THR A 194 -5.92 -4.30 -15.43
CA THR A 194 -7.18 -4.64 -14.74
C THR A 194 -7.96 -5.68 -15.51
N ARG A 195 -7.77 -5.72 -16.84
CA ARG A 195 -8.35 -6.73 -17.71
C ARG A 195 -7.42 -7.95 -17.75
N SER A 196 -7.97 -9.13 -17.49
CA SER A 196 -7.27 -10.37 -17.78
C SER A 196 -6.98 -10.43 -19.27
N SER A 197 -5.70 -10.51 -19.63
CA SER A 197 -5.31 -10.97 -20.95
C SER A 197 -5.67 -12.45 -21.04
N SER A 198 -6.90 -12.76 -21.44
CA SER A 198 -7.28 -14.09 -21.90
C SER A 198 -6.55 -14.34 -23.22
N ALA A 199 -5.28 -14.74 -23.15
CA ALA A 199 -4.63 -15.37 -24.28
C ALA A 199 -5.01 -16.86 -24.25
N ASN A 200 -5.86 -17.26 -25.20
CA ASN A 200 -6.05 -18.66 -25.59
C ASN A 200 -4.76 -19.21 -26.21
#